data_AF-A0A8B8BJF0-F1
#
_entry.id   AF-A0A8B8BJF0-F1
#
_cell.length_a   1.000
_cell.length_b   1.000
_cell.length_c   1.000
_cell.angle_alpha   90.00
_cell.angle_beta   90.00
_cell.angle_gamma   90.00
#
_symmetry.space_group_name_H-M   'P 1'
#
loop_
_entity.id
_entity.type
_entity.pdbx_description
1 polymer ?
#
loop_
_entity_poly.entity_id
_entity_poly.type
_entity_poly.pdbx_seq_one_letter_code
_entity_poly.pdbx_strand_id
1 'polypeptide(L)'
;MASVVTRAQDIIRCSLCENGAYYHCLKCKTILCDDCTSAHLSDKSKNHEIVSYTSQKRNFAFDYECAAHNRNNCEIYCKDCKKPICTKCVTGEHRKHNFADLEEAVDEKKAEILNEIQEVEATILKDIQDNKIGLNNDEYEAAIEAVFAQEDLICETVRNYGSKLREQIMKHRKENEEKANKNAFEEKEILRIIQISESMLKSDDTKAILEFKGLKCQLSVPSQSVDRSIPFLEDGLVNMDIVSSMFGALMFSDDVEDKENMLSEENLSDQLWFHGFITREEAERVLKKNGEFLVREVEKRIEEERFVISTCWNGITHFLVTKEPLEKRVGPSGNVLQLVRHLQTTGEALAPSNPSVLQFPVDRDMCQLDYDNIKLGPKMETSGHNLFRGTFGEQIVLVRSDPQDENRLFKNAHLLRFFDHPNIVNLIGYAALHKPVLLVMEDMSGGPLLMYLRKNGPSLTTRKKTNICLDVAKGLEYIHENNCIHRDVAARNCLVSTDGVVKLFDFWMTEVGNVFQVSGKFGRQVPIKWTAPEALLTGTYTPLSDVWAFGILMWEVFSCGQLPYTGMSNKETMEKIPKGYRMESPKDSPKSCVNLMMKCWQEKPEKRCRAREIVKDLQTMILTAK
;
A
#
# COMPACT_ATOMS: atom_id res chain seq x y z
N MET A 1 -51.12 -21.07 4.61
CA MET A 1 -51.09 -22.26 5.46
C MET A 1 -49.87 -22.15 6.35
N ALA A 2 -50.06 -22.17 7.67
CA ALA A 2 -48.98 -21.98 8.64
C ALA A 2 -48.05 -23.19 8.67
N SER A 3 -46.76 -22.99 8.38
CA SER A 3 -45.71 -23.92 8.77
C SER A 3 -44.97 -23.34 9.96
N VAL A 4 -45.33 -23.86 11.13
CA VAL A 4 -44.72 -23.58 12.43
C VAL A 4 -43.22 -23.89 12.36
N VAL A 5 -42.38 -22.86 12.48
CA VAL A 5 -40.94 -23.03 12.73
C VAL A 5 -40.79 -23.32 14.22
N THR A 6 -40.55 -24.58 14.55
CA THR A 6 -40.24 -25.08 15.89
C THR A 6 -39.00 -24.41 16.44
N ARG A 7 -39.15 -23.65 17.55
CA ARG A 7 -38.03 -23.20 18.37
C ARG A 7 -37.39 -24.42 19.05
N ALA A 8 -36.07 -24.49 19.03
CA ALA A 8 -35.28 -25.50 19.73
C ALA A 8 -35.53 -25.41 21.24
N GLN A 9 -36.49 -26.17 21.72
CA GLN A 9 -36.55 -26.66 23.10
C GLN A 9 -35.77 -27.97 23.14
N ASP A 10 -35.13 -28.29 24.27
CA ASP A 10 -34.50 -29.59 24.49
C ASP A 10 -35.47 -30.71 24.10
N ILE A 11 -35.22 -31.33 22.93
CA ILE A 11 -36.05 -32.41 22.42
C ILE A 11 -35.80 -33.60 23.35
N ILE A 12 -36.75 -33.86 24.26
CA ILE A 12 -36.74 -35.06 25.09
C ILE A 12 -36.73 -36.25 24.15
N ARG A 13 -35.63 -37.01 24.14
CA ARG A 13 -35.44 -38.12 23.20
C ARG A 13 -36.17 -39.36 23.67
N CYS A 14 -36.64 -40.15 22.72
CA CYS A 14 -37.21 -41.45 22.99
C CYS A 14 -36.18 -42.32 23.71
N SER A 15 -36.60 -43.07 24.72
CA SER A 15 -35.69 -43.98 25.44
C SER A 15 -35.26 -45.17 24.59
N LEU A 16 -35.91 -45.40 23.44
CA LEU A 16 -35.66 -46.52 22.55
C LEU A 16 -35.06 -46.11 21.19
N CYS A 17 -35.04 -44.81 20.84
CA CYS A 17 -34.45 -44.31 19.60
C CYS A 17 -34.08 -42.82 19.69
N GLU A 18 -33.47 -42.25 18.65
CA GLU A 18 -33.02 -40.85 18.67
C GLU A 18 -34.11 -39.81 18.37
N ASN A 19 -35.33 -40.24 18.04
CA ASN A 19 -36.44 -39.34 17.71
C ASN A 19 -36.97 -38.60 18.95
N GLY A 20 -37.60 -37.44 18.72
CA GLY A 20 -38.31 -36.69 19.75
C GLY A 20 -39.48 -37.48 20.33
N ALA A 21 -39.59 -37.48 21.65
CA ALA A 21 -40.60 -38.24 22.37
C ALA A 21 -41.75 -37.34 22.83
N TYR A 22 -42.97 -37.86 22.69
CA TYR A 22 -44.21 -37.13 22.99
C TYR A 22 -45.07 -37.87 24.02
N TYR A 23 -44.74 -39.13 24.34
CA TYR A 23 -45.54 -39.99 25.19
C TYR A 23 -44.70 -40.63 26.30
N HIS A 24 -45.37 -41.05 27.36
CA HIS A 24 -44.76 -41.71 28.50
C HIS A 24 -45.62 -42.88 28.95
N CYS A 25 -44.98 -44.04 29.16
CA CYS A 25 -45.65 -45.21 29.71
C CYS A 25 -45.66 -45.14 31.24
N LEU A 26 -46.85 -44.97 31.85
CA LEU A 26 -47.00 -44.78 33.30
C LEU A 26 -46.46 -45.94 34.13
N LYS A 27 -46.54 -47.16 33.59
CA LYS A 27 -46.11 -48.41 34.26
C LYS A 27 -44.62 -48.70 34.08
N CYS A 28 -44.08 -48.49 32.88
CA CYS A 28 -42.68 -48.78 32.56
C CYS A 28 -41.74 -47.59 32.80
N LYS A 29 -42.28 -46.39 33.05
CA LYS A 29 -41.53 -45.14 33.23
C LYS A 29 -40.60 -44.83 32.05
N THR A 30 -41.03 -45.20 30.85
CA THR A 30 -40.25 -45.05 29.61
C THR A 30 -40.89 -43.96 28.75
N ILE A 31 -40.07 -43.10 28.18
CA ILE A 31 -40.51 -42.00 27.31
C ILE A 31 -40.37 -42.45 25.85
N LEU A 32 -41.41 -42.27 25.06
CA LEU A 32 -41.57 -42.88 23.74
C LEU A 32 -41.97 -41.84 22.70
N CYS A 33 -41.43 -41.98 21.48
CA CYS A 33 -41.97 -41.32 20.30
C CYS A 33 -43.19 -42.08 19.77
N ASP A 34 -43.94 -41.48 18.84
CA ASP A 34 -45.11 -42.11 18.20
C ASP A 34 -44.77 -43.49 17.62
N ASP A 35 -43.65 -43.60 16.89
CA ASP A 35 -43.27 -44.84 16.21
C ASP A 35 -42.94 -45.97 17.20
N CYS A 36 -42.25 -45.66 18.30
CA CYS A 36 -41.88 -46.63 19.33
C CYS A 36 -43.04 -47.02 20.25
N THR A 37 -44.12 -46.23 20.28
CA THR A 37 -45.29 -46.46 21.14
C THR A 37 -45.98 -47.77 20.77
N SER A 38 -46.16 -48.02 19.48
CA SER A 38 -46.85 -49.21 18.97
C SER A 38 -46.03 -50.49 19.19
N ALA A 39 -44.71 -50.42 19.01
CA ALA A 39 -43.79 -51.52 19.35
C ALA A 39 -43.78 -51.80 20.86
N HIS A 40 -43.79 -50.77 21.70
CA HIS A 40 -43.85 -50.92 23.16
C HIS A 40 -45.18 -51.54 23.64
N LEU A 41 -46.30 -51.18 23.02
CA LEU A 41 -47.62 -51.78 23.31
C LEU A 41 -47.76 -53.23 22.83
N SER A 42 -46.95 -53.65 21.87
CA SER A 42 -47.00 -55.01 21.30
C SER A 42 -46.40 -56.08 22.21
N ASP A 43 -45.65 -55.68 23.24
CA ASP A 43 -45.16 -56.57 24.29
C ASP A 43 -46.32 -57.00 25.20
N LYS A 44 -46.77 -58.26 25.03
CA LYS A 44 -47.89 -58.84 25.80
C LYS A 44 -47.50 -59.25 27.22
N SER A 45 -46.26 -59.03 27.64
CA SER A 45 -45.79 -59.46 28.97
C SER A 45 -46.30 -58.57 30.11
N LYS A 46 -46.71 -57.32 29.83
CA LYS A 46 -47.24 -56.36 30.82
C LYS A 46 -48.39 -55.54 30.23
N ASN A 47 -49.31 -55.08 31.07
CA ASN A 47 -50.32 -54.08 30.67
C ASN A 47 -49.67 -52.69 30.66
N HIS A 48 -49.45 -52.16 29.46
CA HIS A 48 -48.86 -50.84 29.23
C HIS A 48 -49.94 -49.77 29.13
N GLU A 49 -49.71 -48.61 29.75
CA GLU A 49 -50.62 -47.47 29.73
C GLU A 49 -49.81 -46.24 29.31
N ILE A 50 -50.12 -45.71 28.12
CA ILE A 50 -49.37 -44.63 27.49
C ILE A 50 -50.20 -43.36 27.53
N VAL A 51 -49.60 -42.31 28.08
CA VAL A 51 -50.19 -40.97 28.17
C VAL A 51 -49.28 -39.96 27.50
N SER A 52 -49.84 -38.84 27.04
CA SER A 52 -49.03 -37.73 26.54
C SER A 52 -48.15 -37.19 27.67
N TYR A 53 -46.91 -36.83 27.34
CA TYR A 53 -45.94 -36.29 28.31
C TYR A 53 -46.48 -35.04 29.02
N THR A 54 -47.25 -34.22 28.32
CA THR A 54 -47.89 -33.01 28.86
C THR A 54 -49.05 -33.29 29.83
N SER A 55 -49.57 -34.52 29.88
CA SER A 55 -50.66 -34.93 30.77
C SER A 55 -50.20 -35.22 32.21
N GLN A 56 -48.90 -35.15 32.49
CA GLN A 56 -48.33 -35.37 33.83
C GLN A 56 -48.50 -34.14 34.74
N LYS A 57 -49.73 -33.62 34.88
CA LYS A 57 -50.08 -32.69 35.96
C LYS A 57 -50.99 -33.39 36.96
N ARG A 58 -50.36 -33.84 38.06
CA ARG A 58 -50.78 -33.64 39.47
C ARG A 58 -50.23 -34.78 40.33
N ASN A 59 -49.02 -34.56 40.81
CA ASN A 59 -48.57 -34.96 42.14
C ASN A 59 -47.37 -34.05 42.44
N PHE A 60 -47.64 -32.81 42.87
CA PHE A 60 -46.62 -32.02 43.57
C PHE A 60 -46.43 -32.70 44.93
N ALA A 61 -45.65 -33.77 44.97
CA ALA A 61 -44.95 -34.14 46.18
C ALA A 61 -43.81 -33.12 46.30
N PHE A 62 -43.95 -32.13 47.18
CA PHE A 62 -42.88 -31.18 47.45
C PHE A 62 -41.70 -31.92 48.11
N ASP A 63 -40.77 -32.43 47.30
CA ASP A 63 -39.50 -33.05 47.76
C ASP A 63 -38.47 -31.97 48.18
N TYR A 64 -38.92 -30.90 48.83
CA TYR A 64 -38.03 -29.88 49.37
C TYR A 64 -37.74 -30.20 50.83
N GLU A 65 -36.68 -30.97 51.08
CA GLU A 65 -36.22 -31.20 52.45
C GLU A 65 -35.74 -29.89 53.09
N CYS A 66 -36.21 -29.64 54.30
CA CYS A 66 -35.84 -28.45 55.03
C CYS A 66 -34.35 -28.48 55.40
N ALA A 67 -33.59 -27.52 54.88
CA ALA A 67 -32.16 -27.38 55.15
C ALA A 67 -31.80 -27.32 56.65
N ALA A 68 -32.72 -26.83 57.51
CA ALA A 68 -32.52 -26.75 58.96
C ALA A 68 -33.08 -27.97 59.73
N HIS A 69 -34.02 -28.72 59.15
CA HIS A 69 -34.74 -29.79 59.84
C HIS A 69 -34.81 -31.05 58.98
N ASN A 70 -33.89 -31.98 59.24
CA ASN A 70 -33.76 -33.23 58.51
C ASN A 70 -35.08 -34.04 58.51
N ARG A 71 -35.49 -34.55 57.34
CA ARG A 71 -36.76 -35.29 57.09
C ARG A 71 -38.08 -34.52 57.28
N ASN A 72 -38.07 -33.19 57.18
CA ASN A 72 -39.34 -32.42 57.09
C ASN A 72 -39.40 -31.71 55.74
N ASN A 73 -40.56 -31.76 55.08
CA ASN A 73 -40.77 -31.08 53.81
C ASN A 73 -41.14 -29.61 54.04
N CYS A 74 -40.62 -28.75 53.17
CA CYS A 74 -40.95 -27.34 53.14
C CYS A 74 -42.23 -27.12 52.33
N GLU A 75 -43.28 -26.67 53.01
CA GLU A 75 -44.59 -26.37 52.40
C GLU A 75 -44.90 -24.87 52.44
N ILE A 76 -44.04 -24.07 53.07
CA ILE A 76 -44.26 -22.64 53.33
C ILE A 76 -43.12 -21.84 52.70
N TYR A 77 -43.43 -20.74 52.01
CA TYR A 77 -42.42 -19.83 51.48
C TYR A 77 -42.23 -18.62 52.39
N CYS A 78 -41.00 -18.38 52.83
CA CYS A 78 -40.68 -17.17 53.58
C CYS A 78 -40.42 -16.00 52.62
N LYS A 79 -41.31 -15.00 52.61
CA LYS A 79 -41.23 -13.85 51.70
C LYS A 79 -40.01 -12.96 51.96
N ASP A 80 -39.59 -12.87 53.22
CA ASP A 80 -38.46 -12.02 53.62
C ASP A 80 -37.10 -12.68 53.31
N CYS A 81 -37.00 -14.00 53.49
CA CYS A 81 -35.77 -14.75 53.18
C CYS A 81 -35.74 -15.34 51.77
N LYS A 82 -36.82 -15.18 50.99
CA LYS A 82 -37.00 -15.68 49.62
C LYS A 82 -36.68 -17.17 49.45
N LYS A 83 -37.06 -18.01 50.43
CA LYS A 83 -36.76 -19.45 50.42
C LYS A 83 -37.90 -20.29 51.01
N PRO A 84 -38.08 -21.56 50.56
CA PRO A 84 -39.01 -22.50 51.16
C PRO A 84 -38.52 -22.95 52.54
N ILE A 85 -39.46 -23.10 53.48
CA ILE A 85 -39.24 -23.50 54.88
C ILE A 85 -40.32 -24.49 55.33
N CYS A 86 -40.05 -25.27 56.38
CA CYS A 86 -41.04 -26.17 57.00
C CYS A 86 -41.77 -25.50 58.17
N THR A 87 -42.86 -26.11 58.64
CA THR A 87 -43.66 -25.62 59.77
C THR A 87 -42.87 -25.41 61.06
N LYS A 88 -41.81 -26.20 61.30
CA LYS A 88 -40.92 -26.03 62.47
C LYS A 88 -40.06 -24.76 62.38
N CYS A 89 -39.63 -24.37 61.18
CA CYS A 89 -38.88 -23.13 60.97
C CYS A 89 -39.72 -21.89 61.28
N VAL A 90 -41.03 -21.94 61.03
CA VAL A 90 -41.97 -20.84 61.33
C VAL A 90 -41.95 -20.52 62.83
N THR A 91 -41.93 -21.54 63.68
CA THR A 91 -41.92 -21.34 65.15
C THR A 91 -40.53 -21.05 65.73
N GLY A 92 -39.46 -21.27 64.95
CA GLY A 92 -38.07 -21.09 65.36
C GLY A 92 -37.45 -19.85 64.75
N GLU A 93 -36.47 -20.04 63.87
CA GLU A 93 -35.65 -18.96 63.28
C GLU A 93 -36.45 -17.92 62.49
N HIS A 94 -37.64 -18.29 61.97
CA HIS A 94 -38.44 -17.40 61.13
C HIS A 94 -39.62 -16.75 61.88
N ARG A 95 -39.69 -16.82 63.23
CA ARG A 95 -40.86 -16.43 64.03
C ARG A 95 -41.44 -15.01 63.80
N LYS A 96 -40.66 -14.09 63.21
CA LYS A 96 -41.08 -12.71 62.90
C LYS A 96 -41.18 -12.40 61.40
N HIS A 97 -41.06 -13.41 60.54
CA HIS A 97 -41.08 -13.22 59.09
C HIS A 97 -42.49 -13.44 58.52
N ASN A 98 -42.69 -12.91 57.32
CA ASN A 98 -43.89 -13.09 56.52
C ASN A 98 -43.78 -14.34 55.66
N PHE A 99 -44.92 -15.01 55.54
CA PHE A 99 -45.02 -16.29 54.86
C PHE A 99 -46.12 -16.25 53.80
N ALA A 100 -45.93 -17.02 52.74
CA ALA A 100 -46.99 -17.44 51.83
C ALA A 100 -46.99 -18.96 51.75
N ASP A 101 -48.10 -19.48 51.22
CA ASP A 101 -48.10 -20.84 50.72
C ASP A 101 -47.03 -20.98 49.62
N LEU A 102 -46.26 -22.08 49.66
CA LEU A 102 -45.19 -22.28 48.70
C LEU A 102 -45.72 -22.47 47.28
N GLU A 103 -46.89 -23.09 47.12
CA GLU A 103 -47.54 -23.28 45.82
C GLU A 103 -47.94 -21.93 45.23
N GLU A 104 -48.54 -21.05 46.05
CA GLU A 104 -48.91 -19.69 45.65
C GLU A 104 -47.70 -18.85 45.24
N ALA A 105 -46.62 -18.88 46.02
CA ALA A 105 -45.39 -18.14 45.70
C ALA A 105 -44.69 -18.65 44.42
N VAL A 106 -44.76 -19.95 44.15
CA VAL A 106 -44.23 -20.55 42.93
C VAL A 106 -45.08 -20.14 41.72
N ASP A 107 -46.40 -20.09 41.87
CA ASP A 107 -47.29 -19.68 40.79
C ASP A 107 -47.19 -18.17 40.50
N GLU A 108 -47.02 -17.32 41.52
CA GLU A 108 -46.66 -15.90 41.35
C GLU A 108 -45.36 -15.76 40.54
N LYS A 109 -44.31 -16.53 40.87
CA LYS A 109 -43.03 -16.43 40.17
C LYS A 109 -43.09 -16.95 38.73
N LYS A 110 -43.89 -17.97 38.45
CA LYS A 110 -44.15 -18.42 37.08
C LYS A 110 -44.88 -17.35 36.26
N ALA A 111 -45.81 -16.61 36.87
CA ALA A 111 -46.51 -15.52 36.20
C ALA A 111 -45.56 -14.37 35.82
N GLU A 112 -44.61 -14.02 36.71
CA GLU A 112 -43.57 -13.03 36.39
C GLU A 112 -42.71 -13.47 35.20
N ILE A 113 -42.24 -14.72 35.18
CA ILE A 113 -41.44 -15.27 34.07
C ILE A 113 -42.24 -15.27 32.76
N LEU A 114 -43.53 -15.59 32.80
CA LEU A 114 -44.41 -15.55 31.63
C LEU A 114 -44.55 -14.13 31.06
N ASN A 115 -44.67 -13.11 31.92
CA ASN A 115 -44.73 -11.72 31.48
C ASN A 115 -43.42 -11.26 30.83
N GLU A 116 -42.27 -11.59 31.42
CA GLU A 116 -40.96 -11.27 30.83
C GLU A 116 -40.78 -11.92 29.45
N ILE A 117 -41.21 -13.18 29.29
CA ILE A 117 -41.17 -13.87 27.99
C ILE A 117 -42.06 -13.13 26.98
N GLN A 118 -43.29 -12.76 27.36
CA GLN A 118 -44.20 -12.05 26.47
C GLN A 118 -43.67 -10.67 26.06
N GLU A 119 -43.00 -9.96 26.97
CA GLU A 119 -42.40 -8.66 26.69
C GLU A 119 -41.24 -8.78 25.69
N VAL A 120 -40.36 -9.77 25.88
CA VAL A 120 -39.24 -10.06 24.96
C VAL A 120 -39.75 -10.52 23.59
N GLU A 121 -40.82 -11.32 23.55
CA GLU A 121 -41.45 -11.73 22.29
C GLU A 121 -42.14 -10.56 21.55
N ALA A 122 -42.74 -9.63 22.29
CA ALA A 122 -43.44 -8.50 21.70
C ALA A 122 -42.51 -7.40 21.19
N THR A 123 -41.33 -7.24 21.80
CA THR A 123 -40.33 -6.22 21.44
C THR A 123 -39.23 -6.81 20.55
N ILE A 124 -38.32 -7.57 21.14
CA ILE A 124 -37.07 -8.00 20.49
C ILE A 124 -37.34 -8.99 19.35
N LEU A 125 -38.23 -9.95 19.56
CA LEU A 125 -38.49 -10.97 18.53
C LEU A 125 -39.20 -10.36 17.31
N LYS A 126 -40.06 -9.37 17.51
CA LYS A 126 -40.80 -8.72 16.43
C LYS A 126 -39.88 -7.84 15.57
N ASP A 127 -39.01 -7.05 16.20
CA ASP A 127 -37.99 -6.26 15.49
C ASP A 127 -37.04 -7.14 14.67
N ILE A 128 -36.65 -8.31 15.17
CA ILE A 128 -35.81 -9.25 14.42
C ILE A 128 -36.58 -9.90 13.25
N GLN A 129 -37.88 -10.10 13.39
CA GLN A 129 -38.72 -10.65 12.31
C GLN A 129 -38.99 -9.63 11.21
N ASP A 130 -39.22 -8.36 11.57
CA ASP A 130 -39.44 -7.27 10.61
C ASP A 130 -38.15 -7.00 9.79
N ASN A 131 -36.97 -7.22 10.36
CA ASN A 131 -35.66 -7.12 9.68
C ASN A 131 -35.22 -8.39 8.92
N LYS A 132 -36.09 -9.40 8.77
CA LYS A 132 -35.73 -10.69 8.15
C LYS A 132 -35.87 -10.72 6.62
N ILE A 133 -36.48 -9.71 6.02
CA ILE A 133 -36.67 -9.62 4.57
C ILE A 133 -35.56 -8.72 4.01
N GLY A 134 -34.51 -9.32 3.44
CA GLY A 134 -33.52 -8.59 2.66
C GLY A 134 -34.13 -7.96 1.40
N LEU A 135 -33.55 -6.85 0.94
CA LEU A 135 -33.97 -6.10 -0.24
C LEU A 135 -34.12 -6.99 -1.50
N ASN A 136 -35.09 -6.67 -2.34
CA ASN A 136 -35.50 -7.47 -3.49
C ASN A 136 -34.43 -7.37 -4.61
N ASN A 137 -33.89 -8.48 -5.11
CA ASN A 137 -32.79 -8.49 -6.10
C ASN A 137 -33.09 -7.69 -7.38
N ASP A 138 -34.36 -7.57 -7.76
CA ASP A 138 -34.79 -6.84 -8.95
C ASP A 138 -34.46 -5.33 -8.87
N GLU A 139 -34.39 -4.75 -7.67
CA GLU A 139 -34.06 -3.34 -7.46
C GLU A 139 -32.57 -3.06 -7.65
N TYR A 140 -31.71 -4.01 -7.27
CA TYR A 140 -30.26 -3.93 -7.53
C TYR A 140 -29.94 -4.09 -9.01
N GLU A 141 -30.60 -5.01 -9.71
CA GLU A 141 -30.43 -5.18 -11.16
C GLU A 141 -30.87 -3.91 -11.91
N ALA A 142 -31.97 -3.26 -11.51
CA ALA A 142 -32.39 -1.99 -12.08
C ALA A 142 -31.37 -0.85 -11.86
N ALA A 143 -30.71 -0.80 -10.68
CA ALA A 143 -29.65 0.16 -10.40
C ALA A 143 -28.40 -0.10 -11.26
N ILE A 144 -28.05 -1.36 -11.46
CA ILE A 144 -26.93 -1.76 -12.33
C ILE A 144 -27.22 -1.38 -13.79
N GLU A 145 -28.42 -1.64 -14.31
CA GLU A 145 -28.83 -1.23 -15.66
C GLU A 145 -28.77 0.29 -15.86
N ALA A 146 -29.13 1.08 -14.84
CA ALA A 146 -29.05 2.54 -14.89
C ALA A 146 -27.60 3.05 -15.01
N VAL A 147 -26.64 2.39 -14.32
CA VAL A 147 -25.21 2.71 -14.44
C VAL A 147 -24.71 2.43 -15.86
N PHE A 148 -25.06 1.28 -16.43
CA PHE A 148 -24.68 0.94 -17.81
C PHE A 148 -25.27 1.92 -18.84
N ALA A 149 -26.52 2.33 -18.68
CA ALA A 149 -27.14 3.31 -19.57
C ALA A 149 -26.42 4.67 -19.54
N GLN A 150 -25.94 5.10 -18.36
CA GLN A 150 -25.19 6.34 -18.21
C GLN A 150 -23.78 6.22 -18.81
N GLU A 151 -23.12 5.06 -18.69
CA GLU A 151 -21.84 4.76 -19.34
C GLU A 151 -21.94 4.94 -20.86
N ASP A 152 -22.98 4.36 -21.46
CA ASP A 152 -23.22 4.43 -22.90
C ASP A 152 -23.43 5.87 -23.38
N LEU A 153 -24.19 6.67 -22.63
CA LEU A 153 -24.46 8.08 -22.94
C LEU A 153 -23.18 8.94 -22.90
N ILE A 154 -22.34 8.75 -21.89
CA ILE A 154 -21.04 9.44 -21.77
C ILE A 154 -20.15 9.04 -22.94
N CYS A 155 -20.05 7.75 -23.23
CA CYS A 155 -19.27 7.23 -24.34
C CYS A 155 -19.71 7.80 -25.70
N GLU A 156 -21.01 7.86 -25.96
CA GLU A 156 -21.56 8.43 -27.19
C GLU A 156 -21.22 9.92 -27.32
N THR A 157 -21.38 10.68 -26.22
CA THR A 157 -21.09 12.12 -26.19
C THR A 157 -19.61 12.41 -26.49
N VAL A 158 -18.71 11.65 -25.87
CA VAL A 158 -17.25 11.76 -26.10
C VAL A 158 -16.91 11.42 -27.56
N ARG A 159 -17.46 10.33 -28.11
CA ARG A 159 -17.24 9.94 -29.52
C ARG A 159 -17.74 11.02 -30.49
N ASN A 160 -18.91 11.60 -30.23
CA ASN A 160 -19.49 12.68 -31.05
C ASN A 160 -18.62 13.94 -31.04
N TYR A 161 -18.11 14.34 -29.87
CA TYR A 161 -17.20 15.48 -29.78
C TYR A 161 -15.88 15.23 -30.52
N GLY A 162 -15.29 14.03 -30.34
CA GLY A 162 -14.12 13.62 -31.11
C GLY A 162 -14.34 13.62 -32.63
N SER A 163 -15.55 13.27 -33.09
CA SER A 163 -15.91 13.32 -34.51
C SER A 163 -15.94 14.76 -35.04
N LYS A 164 -16.50 15.70 -34.28
CA LYS A 164 -16.53 17.13 -34.66
C LYS A 164 -15.12 17.71 -34.79
N LEU A 165 -14.19 17.36 -33.90
CA LEU A 165 -12.79 17.80 -34.01
C LEU A 165 -12.11 17.24 -35.27
N ARG A 166 -12.35 15.97 -35.60
CA ARG A 166 -11.83 15.36 -36.85
C ARG A 166 -12.37 16.06 -38.09
N GLU A 167 -13.66 16.41 -38.11
CA GLU A 167 -14.26 17.15 -39.22
C GLU A 167 -13.63 18.54 -39.41
N GLN A 168 -13.34 19.25 -38.32
CA GLN A 168 -12.66 20.56 -38.37
C GLN A 168 -11.26 20.45 -38.99
N ILE A 169 -10.47 19.44 -38.58
CA ILE A 169 -9.13 19.19 -39.14
C ILE A 169 -9.23 18.85 -40.64
N MET A 170 -10.18 17.99 -41.03
CA MET A 170 -10.40 17.62 -42.43
C MET A 170 -10.82 18.80 -43.30
N LYS A 171 -11.65 19.71 -42.78
CA LYS A 171 -12.04 20.94 -43.47
C LYS A 171 -10.84 21.84 -43.71
N HIS A 172 -10.02 22.07 -42.69
CA HIS A 172 -8.82 22.90 -42.81
C HIS A 172 -7.82 22.32 -43.83
N ARG A 173 -7.64 21.00 -43.82
CA ARG A 173 -6.82 20.30 -44.82
C ARG A 173 -7.33 20.55 -46.24
N LYS A 174 -8.64 20.40 -46.48
CA LYS A 174 -9.24 20.60 -47.81
C LYS A 174 -9.06 22.03 -48.32
N GLU A 175 -9.27 23.03 -47.46
CA GLU A 175 -9.06 24.44 -47.81
C GLU A 175 -7.60 24.75 -48.19
N ASN A 176 -6.63 24.12 -47.50
CA ASN A 176 -5.21 24.26 -47.83
C ASN A 176 -4.83 23.55 -49.13
N GLU A 177 -5.37 22.35 -49.38
CA GLU A 177 -5.17 21.61 -50.64
C GLU A 177 -5.74 22.39 -51.84
N GLU A 178 -6.91 23.02 -51.71
CA GLU A 178 -7.50 23.88 -52.75
C GLU A 178 -6.61 25.09 -53.09
N LYS A 179 -6.08 25.78 -52.06
CA LYS A 179 -5.13 26.90 -52.26
C LYS A 179 -3.84 26.43 -52.92
N ALA A 180 -3.28 25.29 -52.49
CA ALA A 180 -2.06 24.73 -53.06
C ALA A 180 -2.24 24.35 -54.54
N ASN A 181 -3.37 23.72 -54.89
CA ASN A 181 -3.70 23.37 -56.26
C ASN A 181 -3.87 24.60 -57.16
N LYS A 182 -4.49 25.67 -56.63
CA LYS A 182 -4.62 26.93 -57.36
C LYS A 182 -3.26 27.58 -57.62
N ASN A 183 -2.39 27.65 -56.61
CA ASN A 183 -1.02 28.13 -56.78
C ASN A 183 -0.23 27.31 -57.82
N ALA A 184 -0.38 25.97 -57.82
CA ALA A 184 0.27 25.09 -58.79
C ALA A 184 -0.24 25.29 -60.23
N PHE A 185 -1.52 25.62 -60.40
CA PHE A 185 -2.07 25.99 -61.71
C PHE A 185 -1.49 27.33 -62.20
N GLU A 186 -1.46 28.33 -61.33
CA GLU A 186 -0.89 29.64 -61.62
C GLU A 186 0.61 29.55 -61.96
N GLU A 187 1.37 28.72 -61.23
CA GLU A 187 2.78 28.44 -61.50
C GLU A 187 2.99 27.90 -62.93
N LYS A 188 2.16 26.94 -63.37
CA LYS A 188 2.23 26.39 -64.73
C LYS A 188 1.99 27.44 -65.80
N GLU A 189 1.05 28.35 -65.59
CA GLU A 189 0.76 29.40 -66.56
C GLU A 189 1.90 30.44 -66.62
N ILE A 190 2.49 30.78 -65.47
CA ILE A 190 3.69 31.63 -65.42
C ILE A 190 4.85 30.98 -66.19
N LEU A 191 5.11 29.68 -65.96
CA LEU A 191 6.15 28.95 -66.67
C LEU A 191 5.90 28.92 -68.19
N ARG A 192 4.64 28.81 -68.61
CA ARG A 192 4.26 28.88 -70.03
C ARG A 192 4.55 30.24 -70.65
N ILE A 193 4.22 31.33 -69.95
CA ILE A 193 4.52 32.70 -70.40
C ILE A 193 6.03 32.90 -70.53
N ILE A 194 6.81 32.41 -69.55
CA ILE A 194 8.28 32.44 -69.61
C ILE A 194 8.77 31.67 -70.84
N GLN A 195 8.29 30.46 -71.07
CA GLN A 195 8.71 29.63 -72.19
C GLN A 195 8.38 30.26 -73.56
N ILE A 196 7.20 30.87 -73.70
CA ILE A 196 6.83 31.63 -74.91
C ILE A 196 7.80 32.79 -75.11
N SER A 197 8.09 33.54 -74.05
CA SER A 197 9.02 34.68 -74.10
C SER A 197 10.44 34.25 -74.45
N GLU A 198 10.92 33.13 -73.89
CA GLU A 198 12.22 32.53 -74.24
C GLU A 198 12.27 32.05 -75.69
N SER A 199 11.15 31.54 -76.23
CA SER A 199 11.07 31.13 -77.64
C SER A 199 11.10 32.33 -78.59
N MET A 200 10.52 33.47 -78.19
CA MET A 200 10.60 34.73 -78.95
C MET A 200 12.02 35.29 -78.98
N LEU A 201 12.81 35.13 -77.91
CA LEU A 201 14.22 35.52 -77.89
C LEU A 201 15.10 34.74 -78.88
N LYS A 202 14.64 33.56 -79.33
CA LYS A 202 15.33 32.72 -80.31
C LYS A 202 14.79 32.88 -81.74
N SER A 203 13.77 33.71 -81.93
CA SER A 203 13.11 33.96 -83.21
C SER A 203 13.71 35.18 -83.91
N ASP A 204 13.75 35.16 -85.24
CA ASP A 204 14.14 36.33 -86.06
C ASP A 204 12.94 37.23 -86.43
N ASP A 205 11.75 36.98 -85.84
CA ASP A 205 10.55 37.79 -86.04
C ASP A 205 10.66 39.15 -85.31
N THR A 206 11.29 40.09 -86.01
CA THR A 206 11.52 41.46 -85.54
C THR A 206 10.25 42.21 -85.16
N LYS A 207 9.09 41.91 -85.78
CA LYS A 207 7.84 42.60 -85.44
C LYS A 207 7.30 42.13 -84.08
N ALA A 208 7.27 40.81 -83.86
CA ALA A 208 6.80 40.24 -82.60
C ALA A 208 7.68 40.66 -81.41
N ILE A 209 8.99 40.78 -81.62
CA ILE A 209 9.94 41.23 -80.58
C ILE A 209 9.72 42.71 -80.24
N LEU A 210 9.53 43.58 -81.23
CA LEU A 210 9.32 45.02 -81.00
C LEU A 210 7.97 45.33 -80.32
N GLU A 211 6.95 44.49 -80.53
CA GLU A 211 5.64 44.62 -79.90
C GLU A 211 5.55 43.96 -78.50
N PHE A 212 6.61 43.28 -78.03
CA PHE A 212 6.62 42.58 -76.75
C PHE A 212 6.44 43.54 -75.57
N LYS A 213 5.33 43.39 -74.84
CA LYS A 213 5.04 44.14 -73.61
C LYS A 213 5.56 43.34 -72.42
N GLY A 214 6.51 43.92 -71.68
CA GLY A 214 7.28 43.25 -70.62
C GLY A 214 6.45 42.40 -69.63
N LEU A 215 7.07 41.30 -69.17
CA LEU A 215 6.47 40.23 -68.35
C LEU A 215 5.67 40.73 -67.13
N LYS A 216 6.14 41.78 -66.45
CA LYS A 216 5.47 42.35 -65.27
C LYS A 216 4.11 42.95 -65.56
N CYS A 217 3.85 43.42 -66.79
CA CYS A 217 2.56 43.99 -67.16
C CYS A 217 1.50 42.91 -67.48
N GLN A 218 1.91 41.65 -67.65
CA GLN A 218 1.03 40.52 -67.97
C GLN A 218 0.66 39.67 -66.74
N LEU A 219 1.34 39.89 -65.61
CA LEU A 219 1.14 39.15 -64.37
C LEU A 219 0.44 40.05 -63.35
N SER A 220 -0.80 39.70 -62.98
CA SER A 220 -1.61 40.46 -62.03
C SER A 220 -2.28 39.53 -61.02
N VAL A 221 -1.52 38.70 -60.30
CA VAL A 221 -2.10 37.89 -59.20
C VAL A 221 -1.12 37.79 -58.03
N PRO A 222 -1.53 38.16 -56.79
CA PRO A 222 -0.74 37.89 -55.60
C PRO A 222 -0.83 36.40 -55.22
N SER A 223 0.31 35.77 -54.96
CA SER A 223 0.37 34.37 -54.49
C SER A 223 -0.42 34.20 -53.19
N GLN A 224 -1.31 33.20 -53.12
CA GLN A 224 -2.04 32.93 -51.88
C GLN A 224 -1.13 32.24 -50.87
N SER A 225 -1.04 32.76 -49.65
CA SER A 225 -0.25 32.15 -48.59
C SER A 225 -0.89 30.82 -48.16
N VAL A 226 -0.18 29.72 -48.35
CA VAL A 226 -0.56 28.40 -47.82
C VAL A 226 0.00 28.29 -46.41
N ASP A 227 -0.87 28.07 -45.43
CA ASP A 227 -0.45 27.80 -44.07
C ASP A 227 0.20 26.40 -44.03
N ARG A 228 1.46 26.35 -43.57
CA ARG A 228 2.23 25.10 -43.47
C ARG A 228 2.15 24.47 -42.08
N SER A 229 1.46 25.13 -41.14
CA SER A 229 1.28 24.60 -39.79
C SER A 229 0.17 23.53 -39.77
N ILE A 230 0.45 22.40 -39.13
CA ILE A 230 -0.54 21.34 -38.91
C ILE A 230 -1.18 21.61 -37.55
N PRO A 231 -2.52 21.64 -37.43
CA PRO A 231 -3.18 21.74 -36.13
C PRO A 231 -2.70 20.61 -35.22
N PHE A 232 -2.16 20.96 -34.05
CA PHE A 232 -1.73 20.02 -33.03
C PHE A 232 -2.81 19.97 -31.94
N LEU A 233 -3.17 18.76 -31.51
CA LEU A 233 -4.02 18.55 -30.34
C LEU A 233 -3.13 18.44 -29.11
N GLU A 234 -3.32 19.32 -28.14
CA GLU A 234 -2.63 19.22 -26.85
C GLU A 234 -3.25 18.07 -26.04
N ASP A 235 -2.42 17.18 -25.51
CA ASP A 235 -2.90 16.03 -24.73
C ASP A 235 -3.60 16.51 -23.45
N GLY A 236 -4.92 16.31 -23.40
CA GLY A 236 -5.70 16.56 -22.19
C GLY A 236 -5.54 15.41 -21.20
N LEU A 237 -5.15 15.71 -19.96
CA LEU A 237 -5.21 14.74 -18.87
C LEU A 237 -6.67 14.40 -18.57
N VAL A 238 -7.00 13.10 -18.54
CA VAL A 238 -8.33 12.64 -18.13
C VAL A 238 -8.47 12.87 -16.63
N ASN A 239 -9.25 13.87 -16.25
CA ASN A 239 -9.57 14.15 -14.85
C ASN A 239 -10.65 13.16 -14.37
N MET A 240 -10.27 12.26 -13.46
CA MET A 240 -11.17 11.23 -12.93
C MET A 240 -12.33 11.79 -12.12
N ASP A 241 -12.19 12.98 -11.51
CA ASP A 241 -13.28 13.64 -10.77
C ASP A 241 -14.35 14.17 -11.72
N ILE A 242 -13.94 14.69 -12.89
CA ILE A 242 -14.88 15.09 -13.94
C ILE A 242 -15.62 13.88 -14.48
N VAL A 243 -14.90 12.77 -14.73
CA VAL A 243 -15.51 11.52 -15.19
C VAL A 243 -16.49 10.99 -14.13
N SER A 244 -16.09 10.97 -12.85
CA SER A 244 -16.95 10.58 -11.73
C SER A 244 -18.22 11.46 -11.65
N SER A 245 -18.07 12.78 -11.80
CA SER A 245 -19.21 13.72 -11.80
C SER A 245 -20.21 13.49 -12.96
N MET A 246 -19.76 12.92 -14.08
CA MET A 246 -20.64 12.60 -15.21
C MET A 246 -21.53 11.38 -14.96
N PHE A 247 -21.11 10.45 -14.10
CA PHE A 247 -21.89 9.27 -13.69
C PHE A 247 -22.91 9.58 -12.58
N GLY A 248 -22.66 10.61 -11.77
CA GLY A 248 -23.49 10.95 -10.61
C GLY A 248 -23.16 10.11 -9.38
N ALA A 249 -24.04 10.11 -8.38
CA ALA A 249 -23.87 9.38 -7.13
C ALA A 249 -25.03 8.39 -6.91
N LEU A 250 -24.71 7.18 -6.43
CA LEU A 250 -25.71 6.22 -5.96
C LEU A 250 -26.22 6.69 -4.60
N MET A 251 -27.55 6.83 -4.47
CA MET A 251 -28.21 7.27 -3.24
C MET A 251 -29.06 6.12 -2.70
N PHE A 252 -28.91 5.79 -1.42
CA PHE A 252 -29.77 4.82 -0.74
C PHE A 252 -30.88 5.55 0.01
N SER A 253 -32.03 4.89 0.20
CA SER A 253 -33.21 5.51 0.83
C SER A 253 -32.97 5.94 2.28
N ASP A 254 -31.95 5.38 2.94
CA ASP A 254 -31.56 5.74 4.31
C ASP A 254 -30.76 7.06 4.36
N ASP A 255 -30.26 7.56 3.21
CA ASP A 255 -29.43 8.78 3.12
C ASP A 255 -30.23 10.10 3.15
N VAL A 256 -31.53 10.04 3.46
CA VAL A 256 -32.42 11.22 3.39
C VAL A 256 -32.46 12.02 4.71
N GLU A 257 -32.20 11.39 5.86
CA GLU A 257 -32.16 12.08 7.16
C GLU A 257 -30.77 12.61 7.53
N ASP A 258 -29.70 12.12 6.89
CA ASP A 258 -28.32 12.55 7.15
C ASP A 258 -27.86 13.78 6.34
N LYS A 259 -28.74 14.35 5.49
CA LYS A 259 -28.38 15.43 4.56
C LYS A 259 -28.05 16.79 5.19
N GLU A 260 -28.39 17.02 6.46
CA GLU A 260 -27.97 18.26 7.15
C GLU A 260 -26.64 18.11 7.92
N ASN A 261 -26.15 16.89 8.15
CA ASN A 261 -24.86 16.63 8.83
C ASN A 261 -23.74 16.09 7.91
N MET A 262 -24.04 15.65 6.69
CA MET A 262 -23.06 15.04 5.76
C MET A 262 -22.33 16.01 4.83
N LEU A 263 -22.42 17.34 5.03
CA LEU A 263 -21.62 18.32 4.27
C LEU A 263 -20.23 18.62 4.88
N SER A 264 -19.79 17.83 5.85
CA SER A 264 -18.43 17.77 6.36
C SER A 264 -18.26 16.41 7.02
N GLU A 265 -17.48 15.47 6.49
CA GLU A 265 -16.03 15.45 6.65
C GLU A 265 -15.40 14.62 5.51
N GLU A 266 -14.81 15.29 4.52
CA GLU A 266 -13.78 14.63 3.71
C GLU A 266 -12.59 14.28 4.60
N ASN A 267 -12.15 13.02 4.54
CA ASN A 267 -11.01 12.58 5.33
C ASN A 267 -9.70 13.10 4.71
N LEU A 268 -8.78 13.57 5.56
CA LEU A 268 -7.51 14.15 5.11
C LEU A 268 -6.63 13.10 4.40
N SER A 269 -6.73 11.82 4.79
CA SER A 269 -6.00 10.71 4.17
C SER A 269 -6.33 10.48 2.70
N ASP A 270 -7.55 10.86 2.30
CA ASP A 270 -8.09 10.59 0.96
C ASP A 270 -7.58 11.63 -0.03
N GLN A 271 -7.09 12.76 0.47
CA GLN A 271 -6.57 13.84 -0.35
C GLN A 271 -5.25 13.42 -1.02
N LEU A 272 -5.18 13.54 -2.34
CA LEU A 272 -3.98 13.16 -3.09
C LEU A 272 -2.78 14.06 -2.76
N TRP A 273 -3.00 15.32 -2.40
CA TRP A 273 -1.96 16.26 -1.96
C TRP A 273 -1.58 16.12 -0.48
N PHE A 274 -2.19 15.19 0.26
CA PHE A 274 -1.73 14.78 1.59
C PHE A 274 -0.74 13.62 1.47
N HIS A 275 0.51 13.87 1.86
CA HIS A 275 1.61 12.92 1.68
C HIS A 275 1.93 12.12 2.95
N GLY A 276 1.21 12.36 4.05
CA GLY A 276 1.50 11.72 5.34
C GLY A 276 2.89 12.08 5.85
N PHE A 277 3.65 11.09 6.30
CA PHE A 277 4.94 11.20 6.97
C PHE A 277 6.16 11.27 6.04
N ILE A 278 6.05 11.90 4.86
CA ILE A 278 7.24 12.20 4.06
C ILE A 278 8.16 13.17 4.81
N THR A 279 9.47 13.05 4.59
CA THR A 279 10.43 13.94 5.24
C THR A 279 10.40 15.34 4.64
N ARG A 280 11.01 16.28 5.35
CA ARG A 280 11.17 17.65 4.86
C ARG A 280 11.94 17.66 3.53
N GLU A 281 13.04 16.91 3.48
CA GLU A 281 13.90 16.79 2.31
C GLU A 281 13.14 16.17 1.12
N GLU A 282 12.24 15.23 1.36
CA GLU A 282 11.41 14.66 0.29
C GLU A 282 10.38 15.66 -0.22
N ALA A 283 9.72 16.40 0.67
CA ALA A 283 8.83 17.49 0.27
C ALA A 283 9.57 18.56 -0.56
N GLU A 284 10.81 18.88 -0.20
CA GLU A 284 11.66 19.82 -0.95
C GLU A 284 12.03 19.29 -2.34
N ARG A 285 12.12 17.97 -2.55
CA ARG A 285 12.37 17.37 -3.88
C ARG A 285 11.15 17.41 -4.80
N VAL A 286 9.97 17.23 -4.22
CA VAL A 286 8.71 17.13 -4.95
C VAL A 286 8.22 18.50 -5.42
N LEU A 287 8.37 19.53 -4.59
CA LEU A 287 7.97 20.91 -4.90
C LEU A 287 8.98 21.60 -5.84
N LYS A 288 8.51 22.12 -6.98
CA LYS A 288 9.36 22.66 -8.06
C LYS A 288 8.97 24.06 -8.51
N LYS A 289 7.68 24.39 -8.54
CA LYS A 289 7.17 25.64 -9.14
C LYS A 289 6.51 26.54 -8.10
N ASN A 290 6.54 27.85 -8.34
CA ASN A 290 5.83 28.81 -7.50
C ASN A 290 4.33 28.49 -7.46
N GLY A 291 3.76 28.48 -6.25
CA GLY A 291 2.36 28.16 -5.98
C GLY A 291 2.10 26.68 -5.71
N GLU A 292 3.08 25.80 -5.95
CA GLU A 292 2.96 24.38 -5.60
C GLU A 292 2.95 24.19 -4.09
N PHE A 293 2.13 23.25 -3.61
CA PHE A 293 2.09 22.88 -2.21
C PHE A 293 1.71 21.43 -1.98
N LEU A 294 2.06 20.93 -0.79
CA LEU A 294 1.59 19.66 -0.27
C LEU A 294 1.43 19.76 1.24
N VAL A 295 0.64 18.85 1.82
CA VAL A 295 0.51 18.71 3.26
C VAL A 295 1.16 17.42 3.70
N ARG A 296 1.94 17.51 4.77
CA ARG A 296 2.61 16.38 5.39
C ARG A 296 2.47 16.44 6.90
N GLU A 297 2.73 15.31 7.53
CA GLU A 297 2.65 15.14 8.95
C GLU A 297 4.06 15.16 9.58
N VAL A 298 4.15 15.66 10.81
CA VAL A 298 5.36 15.61 11.62
C VAL A 298 5.06 14.96 12.96
N GLU A 299 5.99 14.11 13.40
CA GLU A 299 5.88 13.40 14.66
C GLU A 299 6.14 14.38 15.82
N LYS A 300 5.07 14.95 16.36
CA LYS A 300 5.09 15.82 17.56
C LYS A 300 4.29 15.20 18.71
N ARG A 301 4.66 15.58 19.93
CA ARG A 301 4.07 15.10 21.19
C ARG A 301 2.67 15.67 21.50
N ILE A 302 2.15 16.58 20.67
CA ILE A 302 0.88 17.29 20.88
C ILE A 302 0.11 17.27 19.55
N GLU A 303 -1.16 16.84 19.59
CA GLU A 303 -2.04 16.70 18.41
C GLU A 303 -2.24 18.00 17.62
N GLU A 304 -2.15 19.15 18.31
CA GLU A 304 -2.45 20.49 17.76
C GLU A 304 -1.36 21.04 16.80
N GLU A 305 -0.19 20.40 16.71
CA GLU A 305 0.93 20.83 15.84
C GLU A 305 1.39 19.71 14.90
N ARG A 306 0.47 18.85 14.50
CA ARG A 306 0.77 17.60 13.77
C ARG A 306 1.07 17.81 12.28
N PHE A 307 0.57 18.88 11.67
CA PHE A 307 0.60 19.07 10.21
C PHE A 307 1.51 20.20 9.76
N VAL A 308 2.13 20.02 8.60
CA VAL A 308 2.99 21.01 7.94
C VAL A 308 2.54 21.18 6.49
N ILE A 309 2.23 22.43 6.13
CA ILE A 309 2.02 22.85 4.74
C ILE A 309 3.37 23.23 4.17
N SER A 310 3.84 22.48 3.17
CA SER A 310 5.08 22.79 2.45
C SER A 310 4.72 23.42 1.11
N THR A 311 5.34 24.54 0.75
CA THR A 311 5.02 25.26 -0.48
C THR A 311 6.26 25.87 -1.12
N CYS A 312 6.27 25.98 -2.45
CA CYS A 312 7.30 26.67 -3.20
C CYS A 312 6.80 28.06 -3.61
N TRP A 313 7.51 29.11 -3.18
CA TRP A 313 7.27 30.49 -3.60
C TRP A 313 8.56 31.31 -3.46
N ASN A 314 9.32 31.42 -4.54
CA ASN A 314 10.69 31.97 -4.54
C ASN A 314 11.63 31.25 -3.56
N GLY A 315 11.44 29.93 -3.45
CA GLY A 315 12.10 29.07 -2.47
C GLY A 315 11.08 28.18 -1.77
N ILE A 316 11.53 27.04 -1.24
CA ILE A 316 10.66 26.12 -0.52
C ILE A 316 10.55 26.57 0.95
N THR A 317 9.32 26.66 1.44
CA THR A 317 9.01 27.06 2.81
C THR A 317 8.07 26.05 3.46
N HIS A 318 8.20 25.89 4.77
CA HIS A 318 7.46 24.91 5.55
C HIS A 318 6.74 25.60 6.70
N PHE A 319 5.42 25.47 6.73
CA PHE A 319 4.56 26.10 7.71
C PHE A 319 3.94 25.05 8.60
N LEU A 320 4.29 25.10 9.87
CA LEU A 320 3.60 24.33 10.89
C LEU A 320 2.18 24.89 11.03
N VAL A 321 1.18 24.03 10.87
CA VAL A 321 -0.20 24.38 11.16
C VAL A 321 -0.37 24.40 12.67
N THR A 322 -0.57 25.58 13.23
CA THR A 322 -0.85 25.78 14.66
C THR A 322 -2.33 26.12 14.85
N LYS A 323 -2.83 25.91 16.07
CA LYS A 323 -4.24 26.10 16.43
C LYS A 323 -4.72 27.53 16.18
N GLU A 324 -3.99 28.53 16.66
CA GLU A 324 -4.43 29.94 16.59
C GLU A 324 -4.65 30.47 15.16
N PRO A 325 -3.73 30.31 14.18
CA PRO A 325 -3.96 30.68 12.78
C PRO A 325 -5.07 29.87 12.09
N LEU A 326 -5.23 28.61 12.47
CA LEU A 326 -6.28 27.75 11.95
C LEU A 326 -7.64 28.26 12.43
N GLU A 327 -7.83 28.41 13.74
CA GLU A 327 -9.09 28.88 14.33
C GLU A 327 -9.48 30.28 13.85
N LYS A 328 -8.49 31.16 13.62
CA LYS A 328 -8.73 32.51 13.10
C LYS A 328 -9.30 32.51 11.67
N ARG A 329 -8.94 31.53 10.83
CA ARG A 329 -9.34 31.47 9.41
C ARG A 329 -10.58 30.61 9.17
N VAL A 330 -10.68 29.48 9.86
CA VAL A 330 -11.74 28.48 9.63
C VAL A 330 -12.61 28.21 10.86
N GLY A 331 -12.39 28.93 11.96
CA GLY A 331 -13.18 28.80 13.18
C GLY A 331 -12.66 27.72 14.15
N PRO A 332 -13.18 27.69 15.39
CA PRO A 332 -12.70 26.81 16.47
C PRO A 332 -12.86 25.31 16.20
N SER A 333 -13.79 24.92 15.32
CA SER A 333 -14.00 23.52 14.90
C SER A 333 -13.32 23.20 13.56
N GLY A 334 -12.44 24.09 13.09
CA GLY A 334 -11.78 23.96 11.80
C GLY A 334 -10.80 22.78 11.76
N ASN A 335 -10.55 22.25 10.56
CA ASN A 335 -9.49 21.27 10.33
C ASN A 335 -8.52 21.70 9.21
N VAL A 336 -7.43 20.95 9.01
CA VAL A 336 -6.40 21.28 8.01
C VAL A 336 -6.94 21.28 6.59
N LEU A 337 -7.87 20.37 6.28
CA LEU A 337 -8.51 20.32 4.97
C LEU A 337 -9.29 21.61 4.69
N GLN A 338 -10.10 22.06 5.65
CA GLN A 338 -10.83 23.33 5.55
C GLN A 338 -9.87 24.52 5.46
N LEU A 339 -8.75 24.50 6.19
CA LEU A 339 -7.73 25.55 6.10
C LEU A 339 -7.11 25.64 4.70
N VAL A 340 -6.73 24.50 4.11
CA VAL A 340 -6.19 24.45 2.74
C VAL A 340 -7.21 24.99 1.73
N ARG A 341 -8.46 24.54 1.81
CA ARG A 341 -9.56 25.02 0.96
C ARG A 341 -9.78 26.51 1.07
N HIS A 342 -9.80 27.02 2.30
CA HIS A 342 -9.92 28.45 2.57
C HIS A 342 -8.78 29.21 1.88
N LEU A 343 -7.53 28.80 2.08
CA LEU A 343 -6.35 29.46 1.49
C LEU A 343 -6.33 29.42 -0.03
N GLN A 344 -6.74 28.30 -0.65
CA GLN A 344 -6.86 28.19 -2.10
C GLN A 344 -7.98 29.10 -2.64
N THR A 345 -9.11 29.21 -1.93
CA THR A 345 -10.28 29.98 -2.38
C THR A 345 -10.06 31.49 -2.21
N THR A 346 -9.49 31.92 -1.08
CA THR A 346 -9.27 33.34 -0.78
C THR A 346 -8.00 33.89 -1.42
N GLY A 347 -7.03 33.04 -1.75
CA GLY A 347 -5.71 33.45 -2.21
C GLY A 347 -4.91 34.17 -1.11
N GLU A 348 -5.31 34.03 0.15
CA GLU A 348 -4.58 34.63 1.28
C GLU A 348 -3.20 34.01 1.44
N ALA A 349 -2.23 34.86 1.77
CA ALA A 349 -0.89 34.40 2.10
C ALA A 349 -0.89 33.56 3.38
N LEU A 350 -0.12 32.47 3.40
CA LEU A 350 -0.01 31.55 4.55
C LEU A 350 0.33 32.27 5.87
N ALA A 351 1.21 33.27 5.83
CA ALA A 351 1.54 34.11 6.97
C ALA A 351 1.82 35.56 6.52
N PRO A 352 1.61 36.58 7.38
CA PRO A 352 1.88 37.98 7.01
C PRO A 352 3.34 38.23 6.61
N SER A 353 4.27 37.43 7.13
CA SER A 353 5.71 37.50 6.84
C SER A 353 6.13 36.76 5.57
N ASN A 354 5.22 36.03 4.90
CA ASN A 354 5.55 35.26 3.71
C ASN A 354 4.41 35.33 2.67
N PRO A 355 4.66 35.85 1.45
CA PRO A 355 3.65 36.00 0.40
C PRO A 355 3.25 34.69 -0.29
N SER A 356 3.57 33.51 0.26
CA SER A 356 3.24 32.22 -0.33
C SER A 356 1.72 32.03 -0.41
N VAL A 357 1.22 31.87 -1.64
CA VAL A 357 -0.18 31.56 -1.94
C VAL A 357 -0.28 30.12 -2.41
N LEU A 358 -1.24 29.38 -1.87
CA LEU A 358 -1.51 28.01 -2.27
C LEU A 358 -2.30 28.00 -3.58
N GLN A 359 -1.71 27.49 -4.66
CA GLN A 359 -2.35 27.47 -5.97
C GLN A 359 -2.45 26.06 -6.55
N PHE A 360 -1.33 25.33 -6.59
CA PHE A 360 -1.23 24.05 -7.27
C PHE A 360 -0.96 22.94 -6.26
N PRO A 361 -1.96 22.11 -5.88
CA PRO A 361 -1.70 20.94 -5.05
C PRO A 361 -0.75 19.98 -5.79
N VAL A 362 0.24 19.44 -5.09
CA VAL A 362 1.12 18.40 -5.62
C VAL A 362 0.68 17.06 -5.07
N ASP A 363 0.14 16.23 -5.96
CA ASP A 363 -0.38 14.92 -5.62
C ASP A 363 0.73 13.90 -5.34
N ARG A 364 0.40 12.89 -4.53
CA ARG A 364 1.21 11.69 -4.32
C ARG A 364 1.51 11.01 -5.65
N ASP A 365 2.74 10.50 -5.79
CA ASP A 365 3.10 9.74 -6.98
C ASP A 365 2.66 8.27 -6.88
N MET A 366 2.72 7.55 -8.00
CA MET A 366 2.36 6.12 -8.07
C MET A 366 3.29 5.22 -7.24
N CYS A 367 4.45 5.73 -6.80
CA CYS A 367 5.36 4.99 -5.94
C CYS A 367 4.95 5.09 -4.46
N GLN A 368 4.08 6.03 -4.09
CA GLN A 368 3.49 6.09 -2.76
C GLN A 368 2.31 5.11 -2.66
N LEU A 369 2.60 3.94 -2.13
CA LEU A 369 1.65 2.85 -1.96
C LEU A 369 0.68 3.11 -0.82
N ASP A 370 -0.51 2.54 -0.98
CA ASP A 370 -1.48 2.44 0.11
C ASP A 370 -0.95 1.49 1.19
N TYR A 371 -0.98 1.98 2.43
CA TYR A 371 -0.47 1.27 3.59
C TYR A 371 -1.31 0.02 3.88
N ASP A 372 -2.63 0.07 3.67
CA ASP A 372 -3.56 -1.00 4.02
C ASP A 372 -3.37 -2.25 3.14
N ASN A 373 -2.78 -2.07 1.96
CA ASN A 373 -2.40 -3.15 1.06
C ASN A 373 -1.12 -3.88 1.48
N ILE A 374 -0.40 -3.40 2.52
CA ILE A 374 0.86 -3.96 2.98
C ILE A 374 0.67 -4.71 4.31
N LYS A 375 0.95 -6.00 4.32
CA LYS A 375 0.95 -6.81 5.54
C LYS A 375 2.36 -7.17 5.94
N LEU A 376 2.79 -6.67 7.10
CA LEU A 376 4.08 -7.02 7.69
C LEU A 376 4.03 -8.45 8.26
N GLY A 377 4.96 -9.28 7.82
CA GLY A 377 5.23 -10.61 8.37
C GLY A 377 6.44 -10.61 9.30
N PRO A 378 7.12 -11.75 9.47
CA PRO A 378 8.22 -11.90 10.41
C PRO A 378 9.40 -10.97 10.10
N LYS A 379 9.93 -10.36 11.16
CA LYS A 379 11.19 -9.62 11.11
C LYS A 379 12.35 -10.55 10.78
N MET A 380 13.21 -10.12 9.88
CA MET A 380 14.40 -10.86 9.47
C MET A 380 15.57 -10.55 10.40
N GLU A 381 16.42 -11.55 10.61
CA GLU A 381 17.69 -11.35 11.28
C GLU A 381 18.64 -10.58 10.35
N THR A 382 19.10 -9.43 10.79
CA THR A 382 20.02 -8.58 10.01
C THR A 382 21.10 -7.98 10.92
N SER A 383 22.14 -7.43 10.31
CA SER A 383 23.15 -6.63 11.01
C SER A 383 22.97 -5.15 10.63
N GLY A 384 21.97 -4.48 11.22
CA GLY A 384 21.80 -3.03 11.14
C GLY A 384 20.58 -2.53 10.35
N HIS A 385 19.75 -3.42 9.79
CA HIS A 385 18.58 -3.06 8.96
C HIS A 385 17.27 -3.59 9.56
N ASN A 386 16.20 -2.80 9.59
CA ASN A 386 14.90 -3.30 10.04
C ASN A 386 14.13 -3.87 8.83
N LEU A 387 14.40 -5.14 8.51
CA LEU A 387 13.80 -5.84 7.38
C LEU A 387 12.74 -6.84 7.84
N PHE A 388 11.66 -6.94 7.08
CA PHE A 388 10.52 -7.81 7.31
C PHE A 388 10.17 -8.51 6.01
N ARG A 389 9.79 -9.79 6.10
CA ARG A 389 9.00 -10.39 5.02
C ARG A 389 7.58 -9.84 5.11
N GLY A 390 6.92 -9.61 3.99
CA GLY A 390 5.54 -9.14 3.98
C GLY A 390 4.82 -9.51 2.70
N THR A 391 3.59 -9.02 2.57
CA THR A 391 2.82 -9.09 1.32
C THR A 391 2.32 -7.71 0.92
N PHE A 392 2.27 -7.45 -0.38
CA PHE A 392 1.59 -6.32 -0.99
C PHE A 392 0.48 -6.87 -1.88
N GLY A 393 -0.76 -6.74 -1.45
CA GLY A 393 -1.85 -7.56 -1.99
C GLY A 393 -1.54 -9.06 -1.81
N GLU A 394 -1.50 -9.80 -2.91
CA GLU A 394 -1.13 -11.23 -2.94
C GLU A 394 0.39 -11.48 -3.16
N GLN A 395 1.14 -10.44 -3.53
CA GLN A 395 2.56 -10.57 -3.87
C GLN A 395 3.43 -10.62 -2.60
N ILE A 396 4.36 -11.58 -2.51
CA ILE A 396 5.38 -11.60 -1.47
C ILE A 396 6.41 -10.51 -1.73
N VAL A 397 6.73 -9.73 -0.70
CA VAL A 397 7.62 -8.56 -0.80
C VAL A 397 8.59 -8.50 0.38
N LEU A 398 9.72 -7.84 0.16
CA LEU A 398 10.60 -7.42 1.25
C LEU A 398 10.19 -6.02 1.70
N VAL A 399 9.98 -5.84 3.00
CA VAL A 399 9.64 -4.54 3.58
C VAL A 399 10.77 -4.05 4.49
N ARG A 400 11.18 -2.80 4.32
CA ARG A 400 12.17 -2.12 5.18
C ARG A 400 11.51 -0.95 5.89
N SER A 401 11.83 -0.79 7.17
CA SER A 401 11.57 0.46 7.90
C SER A 401 12.84 1.00 8.54
N ASP A 402 12.85 2.29 8.87
CA ASP A 402 13.90 2.94 9.64
C ASP A 402 13.27 4.06 10.48
N PRO A 403 12.65 3.71 11.62
CA PRO A 403 11.98 4.70 12.46
C PRO A 403 12.93 5.73 13.07
N GLN A 404 14.24 5.50 13.00
CA GLN A 404 15.25 6.41 13.58
C GLN A 404 15.68 7.49 12.59
N ASP A 405 15.64 7.20 11.29
CA ASP A 405 16.13 8.10 10.24
C ASP A 405 15.46 7.81 8.89
N GLU A 406 14.24 8.32 8.70
CA GLU A 406 13.45 8.13 7.48
C GLU A 406 14.10 8.77 6.24
N ASN A 407 14.98 9.75 6.43
CA ASN A 407 15.75 10.34 5.34
C ASN A 407 16.66 9.31 4.66
N ARG A 408 17.13 8.29 5.39
CA ARG A 408 17.87 7.17 4.79
C ARG A 408 16.98 6.32 3.91
N LEU A 409 15.74 6.09 4.31
CA LEU A 409 14.77 5.36 3.50
C LEU A 409 14.49 6.11 2.19
N PHE A 410 14.10 7.38 2.28
CA PHE A 410 13.75 8.15 1.09
C PHE A 410 14.96 8.35 0.17
N LYS A 411 16.17 8.57 0.71
CA LYS A 411 17.38 8.61 -0.12
C LYS A 411 17.65 7.27 -0.83
N ASN A 412 17.42 6.14 -0.15
CA ASN A 412 17.53 4.83 -0.78
C ASN A 412 16.47 4.62 -1.87
N ALA A 413 15.21 4.92 -1.56
CA ALA A 413 14.09 4.81 -2.50
C ALA A 413 14.33 5.66 -3.74
N HIS A 414 14.77 6.90 -3.56
CA HIS A 414 15.05 7.82 -4.66
C HIS A 414 16.03 7.22 -5.68
N LEU A 415 17.15 6.65 -5.22
CA LEU A 415 18.11 6.03 -6.13
C LEU A 415 17.59 4.74 -6.76
N LEU A 416 16.93 3.89 -5.97
CA LEU A 416 16.39 2.62 -6.48
C LEU A 416 15.34 2.82 -7.59
N ARG A 417 14.62 3.95 -7.59
CA ARG A 417 13.66 4.29 -8.68
C ARG A 417 14.32 4.50 -10.04
N PHE A 418 15.62 4.82 -10.08
CA PHE A 418 16.35 5.04 -11.33
C PHE A 418 17.18 3.83 -11.76
N PHE A 419 17.30 2.81 -10.91
CA PHE A 419 18.09 1.63 -11.21
C PHE A 419 17.20 0.50 -11.72
N ASP A 420 17.60 -0.06 -12.87
CA ASP A 420 17.00 -1.24 -13.47
C ASP A 420 18.12 -2.20 -13.86
N HIS A 421 18.38 -3.18 -13.00
CA HIS A 421 19.44 -4.16 -13.19
C HIS A 421 19.19 -5.44 -12.39
N PRO A 422 19.44 -6.65 -12.93
CA PRO A 422 19.16 -7.93 -12.24
C PRO A 422 19.93 -8.14 -10.93
N ASN A 423 21.03 -7.43 -10.70
CA ASN A 423 21.83 -7.48 -9.48
C ASN A 423 21.68 -6.23 -8.57
N ILE A 424 20.61 -5.47 -8.77
CA ILE A 424 20.17 -4.38 -7.87
C ILE A 424 18.73 -4.69 -7.48
N VAL A 425 18.41 -4.52 -6.20
CA VAL A 425 17.06 -4.77 -5.70
C VAL A 425 16.08 -3.78 -6.31
N ASN A 426 15.01 -4.30 -6.88
CA ASN A 426 13.94 -3.51 -7.45
C ASN A 426 13.01 -2.94 -6.35
N LEU A 427 12.77 -1.64 -6.41
CA LEU A 427 11.80 -0.96 -5.55
C LEU A 427 10.40 -1.10 -6.16
N ILE A 428 9.44 -1.54 -5.36
CA ILE A 428 8.01 -1.54 -5.73
C ILE A 428 7.40 -0.18 -5.39
N GLY A 429 7.70 0.33 -4.20
CA GLY A 429 7.25 1.65 -3.75
C GLY A 429 7.55 1.91 -2.28
N TYR A 430 6.91 2.92 -1.71
CA TYR A 430 6.99 3.25 -0.29
C TYR A 430 5.60 3.58 0.26
N ALA A 431 5.34 3.26 1.52
CA ALA A 431 4.11 3.67 2.21
C ALA A 431 4.47 4.65 3.32
N ALA A 432 3.92 5.88 3.20
CA ALA A 432 4.21 6.97 4.11
C ALA A 432 2.96 7.64 4.70
N LEU A 433 1.74 7.18 4.37
CA LEU A 433 0.52 7.74 4.97
C LEU A 433 0.43 7.48 6.48
N HIS A 434 1.00 6.38 6.93
CA HIS A 434 1.05 5.98 8.33
C HIS A 434 2.46 5.62 8.77
N LYS A 435 2.68 5.66 10.08
CA LYS A 435 3.92 5.20 10.71
C LYS A 435 3.81 3.71 11.07
N PRO A 436 4.93 2.97 11.03
CA PRO A 436 6.24 3.40 10.52
C PRO A 436 6.26 3.56 8.99
N VAL A 437 7.05 4.49 8.44
CA VAL A 437 7.26 4.56 6.99
C VAL A 437 7.90 3.26 6.49
N LEU A 438 7.37 2.72 5.40
CA LEU A 438 7.78 1.44 4.82
C LEU A 438 8.34 1.63 3.41
N LEU A 439 9.47 0.99 3.10
CA LEU A 439 9.90 0.74 1.72
C LEU A 439 9.55 -0.69 1.33
N VAL A 440 8.90 -0.85 0.19
CA VAL A 440 8.45 -2.14 -0.34
C VAL A 440 9.28 -2.48 -1.57
N MET A 441 9.92 -3.64 -1.56
CA MET A 441 10.84 -4.12 -2.58
C MET A 441 10.48 -5.54 -3.03
N GLU A 442 11.07 -5.99 -4.13
CA GLU A 442 10.91 -7.35 -4.63
C GLU A 442 11.24 -8.44 -3.57
N ASP A 443 10.75 -9.66 -3.81
CA ASP A 443 10.98 -10.79 -2.91
C ASP A 443 12.47 -11.18 -2.84
N MET A 444 13.07 -10.92 -1.68
CA MET A 444 14.42 -11.34 -1.35
C MET A 444 14.41 -12.39 -0.22
N SER A 445 13.62 -13.45 -0.41
CA SER A 445 13.41 -14.51 0.57
C SER A 445 14.68 -15.20 1.08
N GLY A 446 15.77 -15.21 0.30
CA GLY A 446 17.07 -15.70 0.76
C GLY A 446 17.72 -14.84 1.86
N GLY A 447 17.23 -13.61 2.03
CA GLY A 447 17.60 -12.68 3.11
C GLY A 447 18.96 -12.02 2.94
N PRO A 448 19.45 -11.33 3.99
CA PRO A 448 20.75 -10.67 3.96
C PRO A 448 21.89 -11.65 3.67
N LEU A 449 22.75 -11.30 2.71
CA LEU A 449 23.85 -12.17 2.27
C LEU A 449 24.79 -12.53 3.43
N LEU A 450 25.07 -11.60 4.35
CA LEU A 450 25.92 -11.89 5.51
C LEU A 450 25.36 -13.03 6.37
N MET A 451 24.05 -13.04 6.66
CA MET A 451 23.41 -14.12 7.41
C MET A 451 23.36 -15.41 6.59
N TYR A 452 23.07 -15.29 5.30
CA TYR A 452 23.08 -16.41 4.36
C TYR A 452 24.46 -17.11 4.31
N LEU A 453 25.56 -16.35 4.30
CA LEU A 453 26.92 -16.87 4.31
C LEU A 453 27.28 -17.55 5.64
N ARG A 454 26.84 -17.00 6.78
CA ARG A 454 27.08 -17.65 8.08
C ARG A 454 26.33 -18.97 8.20
N LYS A 455 25.11 -19.03 7.68
CA LYS A 455 24.26 -20.22 7.72
C LYS A 455 24.69 -21.29 6.72
N ASN A 456 24.94 -20.90 5.47
CA ASN A 456 25.13 -21.83 4.35
C ASN A 456 26.57 -21.85 3.81
N GLY A 457 27.40 -20.86 4.13
CA GLY A 457 28.74 -20.69 3.56
C GLY A 457 29.64 -21.93 3.64
N PRO A 458 29.66 -22.70 4.74
CA PRO A 458 30.45 -23.93 4.82
C PRO A 458 30.06 -25.01 3.78
N SER A 459 28.81 -25.04 3.32
CA SER A 459 28.34 -25.99 2.30
C SER A 459 28.40 -25.44 0.87
N LEU A 460 28.70 -24.15 0.70
CA LEU A 460 28.81 -23.55 -0.62
C LEU A 460 30.12 -23.95 -1.31
N THR A 461 29.99 -24.55 -2.50
CA THR A 461 31.13 -24.78 -3.40
C THR A 461 31.82 -23.46 -3.77
N THR A 462 33.11 -23.55 -4.12
CA THR A 462 33.88 -22.43 -4.67
C THR A 462 33.16 -21.73 -5.81
N ARG A 463 32.61 -22.50 -6.77
CA ARG A 463 31.87 -21.94 -7.91
C ARG A 463 30.67 -21.10 -7.48
N LYS A 464 29.89 -21.55 -6.49
CA LYS A 464 28.77 -20.78 -5.94
C LYS A 464 29.25 -19.49 -5.24
N LYS A 465 30.33 -19.55 -4.47
CA LYS A 465 30.96 -18.36 -3.86
C LYS A 465 31.44 -17.37 -4.92
N THR A 466 32.06 -17.85 -6.00
CA THR A 466 32.46 -17.01 -7.14
C THR A 466 31.28 -16.40 -7.87
N ASN A 467 30.17 -17.13 -8.05
CA ASN A 467 28.93 -16.59 -8.62
C ASN A 467 28.33 -15.47 -7.75
N ILE A 468 28.30 -15.64 -6.42
CA ILE A 468 27.87 -14.57 -5.49
C ILE A 468 28.70 -13.30 -5.70
N CYS A 469 30.03 -13.43 -5.81
CA CYS A 469 30.89 -12.28 -6.09
C CYS A 469 30.62 -11.68 -7.47
N LEU A 470 30.34 -12.51 -8.48
CA LEU A 470 30.03 -12.06 -9.83
C LEU A 470 28.74 -11.24 -9.87
N ASP A 471 27.70 -11.71 -9.19
CA ASP A 471 26.42 -11.01 -9.08
C ASP A 471 26.60 -9.60 -8.50
N VAL A 472 27.32 -9.49 -7.38
CA VAL A 472 27.62 -8.20 -6.76
C VAL A 472 28.49 -7.33 -7.68
N ALA A 473 29.47 -7.92 -8.37
CA ALA A 473 30.35 -7.19 -9.28
C ALA A 473 29.58 -6.58 -10.47
N LYS A 474 28.57 -7.28 -11.00
CA LYS A 474 27.70 -6.75 -12.07
C LYS A 474 26.85 -5.59 -11.59
N GLY A 475 26.26 -5.70 -10.39
CA GLY A 475 25.53 -4.59 -9.78
C GLY A 475 26.43 -3.37 -9.55
N LEU A 476 27.68 -3.60 -9.13
CA LEU A 476 28.67 -2.55 -8.93
C LEU A 476 29.13 -1.91 -10.25
N GLU A 477 29.34 -2.71 -11.30
CA GLU A 477 29.62 -2.23 -12.65
C GLU A 477 28.51 -1.30 -13.15
N TYR A 478 27.25 -1.73 -13.03
CA TYR A 478 26.10 -0.94 -13.44
C TYR A 478 26.01 0.42 -12.76
N ILE A 479 26.17 0.50 -11.42
CA ILE A 479 26.09 1.81 -10.74
C ILE A 479 27.28 2.70 -11.07
N HIS A 480 28.46 2.12 -11.33
CA HIS A 480 29.63 2.90 -11.77
C HIS A 480 29.42 3.47 -13.18
N GLU A 481 28.77 2.72 -14.09
CA GLU A 481 28.38 3.20 -15.42
C GLU A 481 27.32 4.32 -15.34
N ASN A 482 26.47 4.30 -14.31
CA ASN A 482 25.52 5.37 -14.00
C ASN A 482 26.14 6.53 -13.18
N ASN A 483 27.48 6.64 -13.12
CA ASN A 483 28.20 7.65 -12.35
C ASN A 483 27.75 7.73 -10.88
N CYS A 484 27.61 6.59 -10.21
CA CYS A 484 27.31 6.53 -8.78
C CYS A 484 28.43 5.86 -8.00
N ILE A 485 28.72 6.38 -6.81
CA ILE A 485 29.68 5.80 -5.85
C ILE A 485 28.88 5.29 -4.66
N HIS A 486 28.93 3.97 -4.41
CA HIS A 486 28.08 3.33 -3.40
C HIS A 486 28.50 3.66 -1.98
N ARG A 487 29.80 3.70 -1.70
CA ARG A 487 30.44 4.03 -0.42
C ARG A 487 30.23 3.05 0.75
N ASP A 488 29.37 2.05 0.60
CA ASP A 488 29.13 1.01 1.62
C ASP A 488 28.89 -0.39 1.02
N VAL A 489 29.75 -0.80 0.09
CA VAL A 489 29.72 -2.17 -0.46
C VAL A 489 30.19 -3.16 0.61
N ALA A 490 29.28 -4.01 1.08
CA ALA A 490 29.54 -5.04 2.09
C ALA A 490 28.50 -6.16 2.02
N ALA A 491 28.83 -7.35 2.52
CA ALA A 491 27.89 -8.47 2.49
C ALA A 491 26.58 -8.21 3.27
N ARG A 492 26.60 -7.32 4.28
CA ARG A 492 25.39 -6.89 5.01
C ARG A 492 24.43 -6.02 4.17
N ASN A 493 24.92 -5.42 3.10
CA ASN A 493 24.19 -4.54 2.18
C ASN A 493 23.86 -5.24 0.84
N CYS A 494 23.94 -6.57 0.83
CA CYS A 494 23.49 -7.42 -0.26
C CYS A 494 22.37 -8.34 0.23
N LEU A 495 21.44 -8.67 -0.66
CA LEU A 495 20.32 -9.57 -0.41
C LEU A 495 20.36 -10.75 -1.39
N VAL A 496 19.79 -11.88 -0.99
CA VAL A 496 19.70 -13.11 -1.80
C VAL A 496 18.23 -13.34 -2.18
N SER A 497 17.95 -13.52 -3.46
CA SER A 497 16.61 -13.83 -3.97
C SER A 497 16.23 -15.30 -3.70
N THR A 498 14.97 -15.65 -3.99
CA THR A 498 14.48 -17.06 -3.98
C THR A 498 15.34 -17.98 -4.82
N ASP A 499 15.78 -17.51 -5.99
CA ASP A 499 16.54 -18.28 -6.97
C ASP A 499 18.05 -18.28 -6.67
N GLY A 500 18.46 -17.66 -5.56
CA GLY A 500 19.85 -17.60 -5.12
C GLY A 500 20.70 -16.53 -5.81
N VAL A 501 20.07 -15.60 -6.54
CA VAL A 501 20.74 -14.43 -7.15
C VAL A 501 21.02 -13.39 -6.07
N VAL A 502 22.21 -12.80 -6.10
CA VAL A 502 22.61 -11.76 -5.14
C VAL A 502 22.42 -10.36 -5.73
N LYS A 503 21.85 -9.45 -4.93
CA LYS A 503 21.56 -8.07 -5.34
C LYS A 503 22.03 -7.04 -4.31
N LEU A 504 22.54 -5.91 -4.76
CA LEU A 504 22.80 -4.71 -3.92
C LEU A 504 21.47 -4.03 -3.57
N PHE A 505 21.30 -3.55 -2.33
CA PHE A 505 20.02 -2.98 -1.90
C PHE A 505 20.07 -1.70 -1.05
N ASP A 506 21.24 -1.33 -0.54
CA ASP A 506 21.36 -0.25 0.45
C ASP A 506 22.19 0.93 -0.08
N PHE A 507 21.51 1.87 -0.73
CA PHE A 507 22.10 3.00 -1.44
C PHE A 507 22.02 4.32 -0.68
N TRP A 508 21.61 4.35 0.59
CA TRP A 508 21.45 5.62 1.33
C TRP A 508 22.76 6.44 1.45
N MET A 509 23.93 5.80 1.43
CA MET A 509 25.23 6.49 1.41
C MET A 509 25.71 6.87 0.01
N THR A 510 25.02 6.40 -1.04
CA THR A 510 25.46 6.56 -2.43
C THR A 510 25.42 8.02 -2.83
N GLU A 511 26.41 8.41 -3.63
CA GLU A 511 26.55 9.77 -4.15
C GLU A 511 26.67 9.74 -5.67
N VAL A 512 26.03 10.69 -6.34
CA VAL A 512 26.10 10.86 -7.80
C VAL A 512 27.36 11.66 -8.15
N GLY A 513 28.15 11.14 -9.08
CA GLY A 513 29.41 11.69 -9.54
C GLY A 513 30.55 10.67 -9.53
N ASN A 514 31.71 11.08 -10.04
CA ASN A 514 32.92 10.23 -10.10
C ASN A 514 33.91 10.50 -8.95
N VAL A 515 33.72 11.60 -8.22
CA VAL A 515 34.48 11.95 -7.03
C VAL A 515 33.53 12.57 -6.03
N PHE A 516 33.53 12.06 -4.80
CA PHE A 516 32.80 12.65 -3.68
C PHE A 516 33.78 12.97 -2.55
N GLN A 517 33.72 14.20 -2.06
CA GLN A 517 34.57 14.67 -0.98
C GLN A 517 33.72 14.90 0.28
N VAL A 518 33.98 14.15 1.34
CA VAL A 518 33.30 14.37 2.62
C VAL A 518 33.72 15.73 3.18
N SER A 519 32.73 16.60 3.40
CA SER A 519 32.89 17.88 4.09
C SER A 519 32.71 17.69 5.61
N GLY A 520 33.76 17.95 6.40
CA GLY A 520 33.70 17.91 7.88
C GLY A 520 34.47 16.75 8.54
N LYS A 521 34.39 16.66 9.88
CA LYS A 521 35.04 15.58 10.65
C LYS A 521 34.38 14.22 10.33
N PHE A 522 35.18 13.17 10.19
CA PHE A 522 34.72 11.78 10.04
C PHE A 522 33.64 11.45 11.08
N GLY A 523 32.39 11.37 10.65
CA GLY A 523 31.25 11.05 11.51
C GLY A 523 31.22 9.57 11.91
N ARG A 524 30.32 9.24 12.85
CA ARG A 524 30.08 7.88 13.41
C ARG A 524 29.53 6.86 12.39
N GLN A 525 29.46 7.20 11.11
CA GLN A 525 28.73 6.48 10.05
C GLN A 525 29.64 5.88 8.96
N VAL A 526 30.96 6.00 9.06
CA VAL A 526 31.87 5.41 8.05
C VAL A 526 32.13 3.93 8.35
N PRO A 527 31.95 3.01 7.38
CA PRO A 527 32.19 1.59 7.55
C PRO A 527 33.70 1.28 7.49
N ILE A 528 34.45 1.69 8.51
CA ILE A 528 35.92 1.72 8.57
C ILE A 528 36.62 0.50 7.94
N LYS A 529 36.12 -0.71 8.23
CA LYS A 529 36.71 -1.98 7.76
C LYS A 529 36.44 -2.28 6.27
N TRP A 530 35.59 -1.53 5.60
CA TRP A 530 35.34 -1.64 4.17
C TRP A 530 35.88 -0.42 3.41
N THR A 531 36.26 0.64 4.12
CA THR A 531 36.68 1.92 3.51
C THR A 531 38.13 1.86 3.01
N ALA A 532 38.35 2.39 1.81
CA ALA A 532 39.66 2.47 1.17
C ALA A 532 40.60 3.47 1.89
N PRO A 533 41.95 3.32 1.76
CA PRO A 533 42.92 4.18 2.44
C PRO A 533 42.72 5.68 2.15
N GLU A 534 42.50 6.06 0.89
CA GLU A 534 42.27 7.46 0.50
C GLU A 534 40.99 8.02 1.12
N ALA A 535 39.92 7.23 1.15
CA ALA A 535 38.66 7.62 1.77
C ALA A 535 38.80 7.76 3.30
N LEU A 536 39.66 6.95 3.95
CA LEU A 536 39.98 7.06 5.38
C LEU A 536 40.89 8.25 5.72
N LEU A 537 41.81 8.62 4.83
CA LEU A 537 42.79 9.68 5.09
C LEU A 537 42.27 11.07 4.72
N THR A 538 41.73 11.20 3.51
CA THR A 538 41.32 12.49 2.93
C THR A 538 39.82 12.64 2.85
N GLY A 539 39.02 11.59 3.09
CA GLY A 539 37.57 11.64 2.92
C GLY A 539 37.12 11.62 1.45
N THR A 540 38.03 11.27 0.54
CA THR A 540 37.77 11.23 -0.90
C THR A 540 37.27 9.85 -1.31
N TYR A 541 36.05 9.78 -1.84
CA TYR A 541 35.45 8.58 -2.39
C TYR A 541 35.41 8.65 -3.91
N THR A 542 35.70 7.52 -4.56
CA THR A 542 35.64 7.32 -6.01
C THR A 542 35.08 5.93 -6.30
N PRO A 543 34.71 5.61 -7.56
CA PRO A 543 34.37 4.22 -7.93
C PRO A 543 35.45 3.20 -7.55
N LEU A 544 36.73 3.62 -7.53
CA LEU A 544 37.86 2.76 -7.14
C LEU A 544 37.94 2.53 -5.62
N SER A 545 37.30 3.39 -4.82
CA SER A 545 37.10 3.17 -3.39
C SER A 545 36.05 2.08 -3.14
N ASP A 546 35.01 1.98 -3.99
CA ASP A 546 34.06 0.85 -3.93
C ASP A 546 34.72 -0.46 -4.37
N VAL A 547 35.66 -0.43 -5.32
CA VAL A 547 36.44 -1.62 -5.70
C VAL A 547 37.21 -2.18 -4.52
N TRP A 548 37.79 -1.33 -3.67
CA TRP A 548 38.43 -1.77 -2.44
C TRP A 548 37.43 -2.50 -1.53
N ALA A 549 36.26 -1.89 -1.31
CA ALA A 549 35.18 -2.45 -0.50
C ALA A 549 34.67 -3.79 -1.08
N PHE A 550 34.59 -3.92 -2.40
CA PHE A 550 34.29 -5.17 -3.09
C PHE A 550 35.33 -6.26 -2.80
N GLY A 551 36.62 -5.91 -2.74
CA GLY A 551 37.66 -6.86 -2.31
C GLY A 551 37.42 -7.38 -0.89
N ILE A 552 36.96 -6.53 0.03
CA ILE A 552 36.56 -6.93 1.39
C ILE A 552 35.31 -7.81 1.35
N LEU A 553 34.32 -7.51 0.51
CA LEU A 553 33.14 -8.35 0.30
C LEU A 553 33.52 -9.74 -0.22
N MET A 554 34.46 -9.85 -1.16
CA MET A 554 34.97 -11.15 -1.59
C MET A 554 35.56 -11.93 -0.41
N TRP A 555 36.32 -11.26 0.45
CA TRP A 555 36.84 -11.87 1.67
C TRP A 555 35.73 -12.36 2.61
N GLU A 556 34.66 -11.58 2.80
CA GLU A 556 33.48 -12.00 3.57
C GLU A 556 32.83 -13.25 2.97
N VAL A 557 32.69 -13.32 1.65
CA VAL A 557 32.11 -14.48 0.95
C VAL A 557 32.96 -15.74 1.15
N PHE A 558 34.28 -15.64 0.96
CA PHE A 558 35.17 -16.80 1.07
C PHE A 558 35.38 -17.25 2.52
N SER A 559 35.33 -16.32 3.49
CA SER A 559 35.39 -16.61 4.93
C SER A 559 34.07 -17.08 5.55
N CYS A 560 32.99 -17.20 4.76
CA CYS A 560 31.65 -17.56 5.24
C CYS A 560 31.05 -16.53 6.22
N GLY A 561 31.24 -15.24 5.94
CA GLY A 561 30.62 -14.15 6.70
C GLY A 561 31.33 -13.81 8.02
N GLN A 562 32.62 -14.10 8.12
CA GLN A 562 33.45 -13.64 9.24
C GLN A 562 33.60 -12.11 9.21
N LEU A 563 33.90 -11.54 10.37
CA LEU A 563 34.17 -10.10 10.47
C LEU A 563 35.55 -9.79 9.85
N PRO A 564 35.65 -8.86 8.89
CA PRO A 564 36.94 -8.44 8.35
C PRO A 564 37.86 -7.92 9.46
N TYR A 565 39.17 -8.14 9.28
CA TYR A 565 40.19 -7.73 10.24
C TYR A 565 39.88 -8.26 11.65
N THR A 566 39.62 -9.57 11.74
CA THR A 566 39.31 -10.23 13.01
C THR A 566 40.42 -9.95 14.02
N GLY A 567 40.04 -9.57 15.25
CA GLY A 567 40.97 -9.18 16.31
C GLY A 567 41.49 -7.73 16.25
N MET A 568 41.18 -6.97 15.21
CA MET A 568 41.53 -5.54 15.12
C MET A 568 40.31 -4.64 15.32
N SER A 569 40.49 -3.61 16.13
CA SER A 569 39.56 -2.49 16.30
C SER A 569 39.51 -1.60 15.06
N ASN A 570 38.47 -0.77 14.95
CA ASN A 570 38.39 0.25 13.88
C ASN A 570 39.59 1.20 13.92
N LYS A 571 40.05 1.58 15.12
CA LYS A 571 41.22 2.45 15.29
C LYS A 571 42.49 1.83 14.71
N GLU A 572 42.78 0.58 15.09
CA GLU A 572 43.96 -0.14 14.56
C GLU A 572 43.86 -0.36 13.04
N THR A 573 42.66 -0.61 12.54
CA THR A 573 42.40 -0.77 11.10
C THR A 573 42.71 0.52 10.34
N MET A 574 42.24 1.68 10.84
CA MET A 574 42.54 2.99 10.27
C MET A 574 44.03 3.33 10.31
N GLU A 575 44.77 2.85 11.31
CA GLU A 575 46.21 3.11 11.44
C GLU A 575 47.07 2.20 10.55
N LYS A 576 46.68 0.93 10.38
CA LYS A 576 47.49 -0.09 9.69
C LYS A 576 47.27 -0.11 8.18
N ILE A 577 46.03 0.07 7.71
CA ILE A 577 45.70 0.00 6.27
C ILE A 577 46.53 1.02 5.44
N PRO A 578 46.61 2.31 5.85
CA PRO A 578 47.44 3.30 5.16
C PRO A 578 48.94 3.01 5.21
N LYS A 579 49.41 2.22 6.19
CA LYS A 579 50.81 1.79 6.32
C LYS A 579 51.15 0.54 5.50
N GLY A 580 50.25 0.14 4.60
CA GLY A 580 50.47 -0.97 3.67
C GLY A 580 49.97 -2.34 4.17
N TYR A 581 49.36 -2.43 5.36
CA TYR A 581 48.78 -3.70 5.80
C TYR A 581 47.65 -4.15 4.88
N ARG A 582 47.63 -5.45 4.55
CA ARG A 582 46.53 -6.12 3.82
C ARG A 582 46.14 -7.39 4.56
N MET A 583 44.85 -7.66 4.63
CA MET A 583 44.31 -8.82 5.33
C MET A 583 44.72 -10.11 4.63
N GLU A 584 45.02 -11.15 5.42
CA GLU A 584 45.29 -12.49 4.89
C GLU A 584 44.03 -13.08 4.24
N SER A 585 44.20 -13.81 3.13
CA SER A 585 43.08 -14.48 2.47
C SER A 585 42.49 -15.57 3.36
N PRO A 586 41.16 -15.84 3.29
CA PRO A 586 40.56 -16.95 4.02
C PRO A 586 41.18 -18.29 3.62
N LYS A 587 41.23 -19.24 4.55
CA LYS A 587 41.75 -20.59 4.27
C LYS A 587 41.01 -21.22 3.10
N ASP A 588 41.74 -21.99 2.29
CA ASP A 588 41.24 -22.72 1.12
C ASP A 588 40.65 -21.85 -0.01
N SER A 589 40.91 -20.53 0.01
CA SER A 589 40.52 -19.64 -1.08
C SER A 589 41.33 -19.96 -2.35
N PRO A 590 40.69 -20.04 -3.54
CA PRO A 590 41.41 -20.25 -4.79
C PRO A 590 42.39 -19.13 -5.09
N LYS A 591 43.58 -19.47 -5.60
CA LYS A 591 44.63 -18.50 -5.95
C LYS A 591 44.15 -17.39 -6.87
N SER A 592 43.28 -17.71 -7.84
CA SER A 592 42.69 -16.73 -8.75
C SER A 592 41.85 -15.68 -8.02
N CYS A 593 41.04 -16.09 -7.05
CA CYS A 593 40.24 -15.19 -6.21
C CYS A 593 41.13 -14.38 -5.26
N VAL A 594 42.19 -14.97 -4.70
CA VAL A 594 43.17 -14.24 -3.87
C VAL A 594 43.87 -13.16 -4.67
N ASN A 595 44.32 -13.48 -5.89
CA ASN A 595 44.95 -12.50 -6.77
C ASN A 595 44.01 -11.34 -7.11
N LEU A 596 42.72 -11.62 -7.34
CA LEU A 596 41.71 -10.59 -7.59
C LEU A 596 41.48 -9.70 -6.35
N MET A 597 41.36 -10.27 -5.15
CA MET A 597 41.29 -9.49 -3.90
C MET A 597 42.51 -8.54 -3.77
N MET A 598 43.72 -9.01 -4.09
CA MET A 598 44.92 -8.18 -4.07
C MET A 598 44.97 -7.10 -5.17
N LYS A 599 44.33 -7.32 -6.33
CA LYS A 599 44.13 -6.27 -7.34
C LYS A 599 43.17 -5.19 -6.84
N CYS A 600 42.13 -5.56 -6.09
CA CYS A 600 41.21 -4.60 -5.48
C CYS A 600 41.88 -3.77 -4.38
N TRP A 601 42.84 -4.34 -3.65
CA TRP A 601 43.52 -3.66 -2.53
C TRP A 601 44.86 -3.00 -2.89
N GLN A 602 45.06 -2.62 -4.15
CA GLN A 602 46.19 -1.77 -4.51
C GLN A 602 46.12 -0.44 -3.72
N GLU A 603 47.25 -0.01 -3.18
CA GLU A 603 47.33 1.21 -2.37
C GLU A 603 46.87 2.43 -3.16
N LYS A 604 47.47 2.64 -4.34
CA LYS A 604 47.09 3.71 -5.24
C LYS A 604 45.79 3.37 -5.97
N PRO A 605 44.74 4.22 -5.89
CA PRO A 605 43.45 3.93 -6.53
C PRO A 605 43.57 3.60 -8.01
N GLU A 606 44.39 4.34 -8.77
CA GLU A 606 44.57 4.18 -10.21
C GLU A 606 45.18 2.84 -10.64
N LYS A 607 45.75 2.08 -9.69
CA LYS A 607 46.28 0.73 -9.94
C LYS A 607 45.25 -0.37 -9.67
N ARG A 608 44.10 -0.05 -9.08
CA ARG A 608 43.02 -1.02 -8.83
C ARG A 608 42.32 -1.34 -10.16
N CYS A 609 41.85 -2.57 -10.30
CA CYS A 609 40.99 -2.94 -11.42
C CYS A 609 39.65 -2.21 -11.34
N ARG A 610 39.00 -2.00 -12.48
CA ARG A 610 37.63 -1.45 -12.52
C ARG A 610 36.60 -2.56 -12.34
N ALA A 611 35.37 -2.21 -11.93
CA ALA A 611 34.27 -3.17 -11.77
C ALA A 611 34.07 -4.06 -13.01
N ARG A 612 34.11 -3.48 -14.22
CA ARG A 612 34.04 -4.24 -15.48
C ARG A 612 35.12 -5.29 -15.67
N GLU A 613 36.31 -5.06 -15.13
CA GLU A 613 37.44 -6.00 -15.23
C GLU A 613 37.28 -7.12 -14.22
N ILE A 614 36.74 -6.81 -13.04
CA ILE A 614 36.35 -7.79 -12.01
C ILE A 614 35.30 -8.75 -12.57
N VAL A 615 34.26 -8.24 -13.24
CA VAL A 615 33.22 -9.06 -13.87
C VAL A 615 33.82 -10.05 -14.88
N LYS A 616 34.70 -9.57 -15.77
CA LYS A 616 35.40 -10.43 -16.75
C LYS A 616 36.28 -11.49 -16.09
N ASP A 617 37.06 -11.10 -15.08
CA ASP A 617 37.94 -12.00 -14.33
C ASP A 617 37.11 -13.11 -13.65
N LEU A 618 35.99 -12.77 -12.98
CA LEU A 618 35.12 -13.73 -12.31
C LEU A 618 34.40 -14.67 -13.28
N GLN A 619 33.88 -14.15 -14.41
CA GLN A 619 33.29 -14.99 -15.47
C GLN A 619 34.30 -16.01 -15.99
N THR A 620 35.53 -15.57 -16.24
CA THR A 620 36.62 -16.46 -16.70
C THR A 620 36.93 -17.53 -15.65
N MET A 621 36.97 -17.18 -14.36
CA MET A 621 37.18 -18.15 -13.28
C MET A 621 36.07 -19.20 -13.22
N ILE A 622 34.81 -18.81 -13.43
CA ILE A 622 33.66 -19.73 -13.41
C ILE A 622 33.71 -20.70 -14.61
N LEU A 623 34.11 -20.22 -15.79
CA LEU A 623 34.24 -21.05 -16.99
C LEU A 623 35.41 -22.03 -16.92
N THR A 624 36.48 -21.67 -16.22
CA THR A 624 37.71 -22.46 -16.11
C THR A 624 37.75 -23.38 -14.89
N ALA A 625 36.85 -23.19 -13.92
CA ALA A 625 36.66 -24.08 -12.77
C ALA A 625 36.03 -25.41 -13.23
N LYS A 626 36.88 -26.41 -13.49
CA LYS A 626 36.48 -27.81 -13.72
C LYS A 626 35.93 -28.44 -12.45
#